data_AF-A0A7W0CDH0-F1
#
_entry.id   AF-A0A7W0CDH0-F1
#
_cell.length_a   1.000
_cell.length_b   1.000
_cell.length_c   1.000
_cell.angle_alpha   90.00
_cell.angle_beta   90.00
_cell.angle_gamma   90.00
#
_symmetry.space_group_name_H-M   'P 1'
#
loop_
_entity.id
_entity.type
_entity.pdbx_description
1 polymer ?
#
loop_
_entity_poly.entity_id
_entity_poly.type
_entity_poly.pdbx_seq_one_letter_code
_entity_poly.pdbx_strand_id
1 'polypeptide(L)'
;MAELTLRDRKRRRTRRAIVEAAVELFEERGYDGTTIADIAEAAEIGSRTFFSYFASKEEVLWPESDGRIVAVLEAIATRAADDGPADVLLRALREANRDSDDMVGRTAALRMRLIRTVPAVRGRGLQLQLDAQREIARHLHAAFPEELDEVGAAALVGAFVGAITGALQVLLEEAGDDLDTTRRRMTEATDTALGPWMRARES
;
A
#
# COMPACT_ATOMS: atom_id res chain seq x y z
N MET A 1 -8.14 11.87 18.95
CA MET A 1 -6.82 11.56 18.38
C MET A 1 -5.78 11.63 19.49
N ALA A 2 -5.05 10.56 19.77
CA ALA A 2 -3.98 10.59 20.76
C ALA A 2 -2.83 11.50 20.26
N GLU A 3 -2.36 12.40 21.11
CA GLU A 3 -1.29 13.35 20.78
C GLU A 3 0.03 12.59 20.56
N LEU A 4 0.64 12.73 19.38
CA LEU A 4 1.88 12.02 19.06
C LEU A 4 3.00 12.39 20.05
N THR A 5 3.51 11.39 20.76
CA THR A 5 4.57 11.62 21.74
C THR A 5 5.82 12.18 21.05
N LEU A 6 6.69 12.87 21.80
CA LEU A 6 7.98 13.34 21.26
C LEU A 6 8.81 12.18 20.67
N ARG A 7 8.66 10.98 21.25
CA ARG A 7 9.27 9.74 20.75
C ARG A 7 8.71 9.33 19.39
N ASP A 8 7.39 9.37 19.21
CA ASP A 8 6.74 9.02 17.93
C ASP A 8 7.11 10.00 16.82
N ARG A 9 7.15 11.30 17.15
CA ARG A 9 7.60 12.35 16.22
C ARG A 9 9.05 12.14 15.80
N LYS A 10 9.95 11.84 16.76
CA LYS A 10 11.37 11.55 16.46
C LYS A 10 11.51 10.30 15.60
N ARG A 11 10.79 9.22 15.92
CA ARG A 11 10.78 7.97 15.14
C ARG A 11 10.33 8.22 13.70
N ARG A 12 9.22 8.94 13.50
CA ARG A 12 8.72 9.30 12.16
C ARG A 12 9.72 10.15 11.37
N ARG A 13 10.38 11.12 12.01
CA ARG A 13 11.39 11.96 11.36
C ARG A 13 12.61 11.15 10.90
N THR A 14 13.16 10.31 11.76
CA THR A 14 14.29 9.44 11.39
C THR A 14 13.89 8.49 10.25
N ARG A 15 12.70 7.89 10.33
CA ARG A 15 12.20 7.00 9.28
C ARG A 15 12.09 7.72 7.93
N ARG A 16 11.58 8.95 7.90
CA ARG A 16 11.50 9.77 6.69
C ARG A 16 12.89 10.07 6.11
N ALA A 17 13.85 10.43 6.95
CA ALA A 17 15.22 10.69 6.52
C ALA A 17 15.87 9.45 5.85
N ILE A 18 15.64 8.25 6.41
CA ILE A 18 16.13 7.00 5.80
C ILE A 18 15.50 6.77 4.42
N VAL A 19 14.18 6.99 4.28
CA VAL A 19 13.48 6.83 3.00
C VAL A 19 14.00 7.82 1.96
N GLU A 20 14.17 9.07 2.34
CA GLU A 20 14.67 10.14 1.47
C GLU A 20 16.08 9.83 0.95
N ALA A 21 17.01 9.47 1.86
CA ALA A 21 18.37 9.07 1.51
C ALA A 21 18.40 7.84 0.58
N ALA A 22 17.55 6.84 0.83
CA ALA A 22 17.49 5.65 -0.02
C ALA A 22 16.95 5.98 -1.41
N VAL A 23 15.90 6.80 -1.51
CA VAL A 23 15.32 7.21 -2.79
C VAL A 23 16.35 7.98 -3.62
N GLU A 24 17.09 8.90 -3.01
CA GLU A 24 18.19 9.64 -3.66
C GLU A 24 19.27 8.70 -4.20
N LEU A 25 19.80 7.82 -3.35
CA LEU A 25 20.87 6.90 -3.76
C LEU A 25 20.40 5.90 -4.83
N PHE A 26 19.17 5.40 -4.74
CA PHE A 26 18.61 4.50 -5.76
C PHE A 26 18.43 5.18 -7.12
N GLU A 27 18.17 6.49 -7.15
CA GLU A 27 18.09 7.26 -8.39
C GLU A 27 19.48 7.58 -8.96
N GLU A 28 20.45 7.92 -8.11
CA GLU A 28 21.81 8.26 -8.54
C GLU A 28 22.63 7.05 -8.99
N ARG A 29 22.55 5.95 -8.22
CA ARG A 29 23.46 4.80 -8.34
C ARG A 29 22.74 3.50 -8.72
N GLY A 30 21.41 3.52 -8.78
CA GLY A 30 20.59 2.33 -8.92
C GLY A 30 20.41 1.56 -7.61
N TYR A 31 19.43 0.65 -7.59
CA TYR A 31 19.13 -0.18 -6.43
C TYR A 31 20.30 -1.11 -6.07
N ASP A 32 20.87 -1.82 -7.05
CA ASP A 32 21.96 -2.78 -6.81
C ASP A 32 23.28 -2.11 -6.42
N GLY A 33 23.53 -0.89 -6.94
CA GLY A 33 24.70 -0.09 -6.62
C GLY A 33 24.67 0.60 -5.24
N THR A 34 23.56 0.47 -4.51
CA THR A 34 23.34 1.10 -3.20
C THR A 34 23.27 0.06 -2.09
N THR A 35 24.08 0.23 -1.05
CA THR A 35 24.08 -0.63 0.14
C THR A 35 23.32 -0.01 1.31
N ILE A 36 22.96 -0.83 2.31
CA ILE A 36 22.36 -0.34 3.57
C ILE A 36 23.34 0.59 4.32
N ALA A 37 24.65 0.35 4.19
CA ALA A 37 25.66 1.21 4.80
C ALA A 37 25.65 2.61 4.18
N ASP A 38 25.56 2.71 2.84
CA ASP A 38 25.45 3.99 2.14
C ASP A 38 24.20 4.77 2.58
N ILE A 39 23.06 4.08 2.67
CA ILE A 39 21.79 4.69 3.11
C ILE A 39 21.90 5.16 4.57
N ALA A 40 22.48 4.35 5.45
CA ALA A 40 22.65 4.69 6.85
C ALA A 40 23.58 5.90 7.03
N GLU A 41 24.70 5.94 6.30
CA GLU A 41 25.62 7.07 6.28
C GLU A 41 24.95 8.35 5.77
N ALA A 42 24.25 8.28 4.63
CA ALA A 42 23.52 9.42 4.07
C ALA A 42 22.39 9.93 4.97
N ALA A 43 21.78 9.05 5.77
CA ALA A 43 20.76 9.42 6.76
C ALA A 43 21.35 9.78 8.14
N GLU A 44 22.68 9.87 8.28
CA GLU A 44 23.40 10.19 9.52
C GLU A 44 23.06 9.25 10.69
N ILE A 45 22.94 7.95 10.41
CA ILE A 45 22.68 6.90 11.40
C ILE A 45 23.63 5.71 11.23
N GLY A 46 23.70 4.84 12.26
CA GLY A 46 24.38 3.55 12.11
C GLY A 46 23.50 2.50 11.44
N SER A 47 24.09 1.49 10.78
CA SER A 47 23.35 0.39 10.15
C SER A 47 22.48 -0.39 11.15
N ARG A 48 22.92 -0.51 12.41
CA ARG A 48 22.09 -1.10 13.48
C ARG A 48 20.82 -0.29 13.74
N THR A 49 20.91 1.04 13.64
CA THR A 49 19.75 1.91 13.73
C THR A 49 18.86 1.74 12.51
N PHE A 50 19.40 1.64 11.29
CA PHE A 50 18.59 1.32 10.10
C PHE A 50 17.73 0.06 10.34
N PHE A 51 18.33 -1.02 10.84
CA PHE A 51 17.62 -2.28 11.11
C PHE A 51 16.57 -2.20 12.22
N SER A 52 16.54 -1.14 13.04
CA SER A 52 15.43 -0.92 13.98
C SER A 52 14.20 -0.27 13.34
N TYR A 53 14.32 0.21 12.10
CA TYR A 53 13.22 0.79 11.32
C TYR A 53 12.80 -0.08 10.12
N PHE A 54 13.74 -0.79 9.51
CA PHE A 54 13.52 -1.61 8.30
C PHE A 54 14.27 -2.93 8.41
N ALA A 55 13.60 -4.05 8.16
CA ALA A 55 14.21 -5.37 8.17
C ALA A 55 15.10 -5.63 6.94
N SER A 56 14.90 -4.88 5.85
CA SER A 56 15.63 -5.06 4.59
C SER A 56 15.77 -3.76 3.79
N LYS A 57 16.61 -3.77 2.74
CA LYS A 57 16.84 -2.62 1.86
C LYS A 57 15.59 -2.27 1.05
N GLU A 58 14.93 -3.30 0.53
CA GLU A 58 13.70 -3.19 -0.23
C GLU A 58 12.58 -2.59 0.62
N GLU A 59 12.43 -2.99 1.89
CA GLU A 59 11.36 -2.50 2.77
C GLU A 59 11.30 -0.97 2.91
N VAL A 60 12.40 -0.26 2.65
CA VAL A 60 12.43 1.21 2.62
C VAL A 60 11.43 1.81 1.63
N LEU A 61 11.11 1.09 0.54
CA LEU A 61 10.12 1.50 -0.45
C LEU A 61 8.67 1.30 0.00
N TRP A 62 8.43 0.67 1.15
CA TRP A 62 7.10 0.47 1.73
C TRP A 62 7.00 1.10 3.12
N PRO A 63 6.51 2.35 3.21
CA PRO A 63 6.33 2.99 4.49
C PRO A 63 5.35 2.24 5.42
N GLU A 64 5.58 2.31 6.74
CA GLU A 64 4.93 1.53 7.84
C GLU A 64 3.43 1.81 7.95
N SER A 65 2.99 2.93 7.38
CA SER A 65 1.59 3.30 7.24
C SER A 65 1.29 3.37 5.75
N ASP A 66 0.98 2.23 5.13
CA ASP A 66 0.31 2.23 3.82
C ASP A 66 -1.04 2.91 4.04
N GLY A 67 -1.21 4.12 3.49
CA GLY A 67 -2.42 4.91 3.69
C GLY A 67 -3.67 4.15 3.27
N ARG A 68 -3.53 3.22 2.32
CA ARG A 68 -4.61 2.34 1.86
C ARG A 68 -5.05 1.35 2.94
N ILE A 69 -4.13 0.75 3.68
CA ILE A 69 -4.48 -0.16 4.78
C ILE A 69 -5.20 0.63 5.87
N VAL A 70 -4.67 1.80 6.22
CA VAL A 70 -5.28 2.68 7.23
C VAL A 70 -6.70 3.06 6.82
N ALA A 71 -6.89 3.49 5.56
CA ALA A 71 -8.20 3.85 5.02
C ALA A 71 -9.19 2.67 5.06
N VAL A 72 -8.74 1.46 4.73
CA VAL A 72 -9.58 0.25 4.81
C VAL A 72 -9.98 -0.06 6.26
N LEU A 73 -9.03 -0.04 7.19
CA LEU A 73 -9.32 -0.30 8.61
C LEU A 73 -10.23 0.79 9.20
N GLU A 74 -10.06 2.05 8.82
CA GLU A 74 -10.93 3.15 9.23
C GLU A 74 -12.34 3.00 8.62
N ALA A 75 -12.46 2.62 7.35
CA ALA A 75 -13.75 2.36 6.73
C ALA A 75 -14.51 1.23 7.45
N ILE A 76 -13.81 0.16 7.84
CA ILE A 76 -14.38 -0.94 8.64
C ILE A 76 -14.83 -0.44 10.02
N ALA A 77 -14.00 0.35 10.70
CA ALA A 77 -14.31 0.87 12.03
C ALA A 77 -15.46 1.88 12.03
N THR A 78 -15.67 2.59 10.92
CA THR A 78 -16.69 3.65 10.76
C THR A 78 -17.90 3.21 9.93
N ARG A 79 -18.10 1.89 9.76
CA ARG A 79 -19.21 1.35 8.95
C ARG A 79 -20.59 1.84 9.42
N ALA A 80 -21.48 2.10 8.47
CA ALA A 80 -22.87 2.38 8.75
C ALA A 80 -23.63 1.10 9.16
N ALA A 81 -24.81 1.26 9.74
CA ALA A 81 -25.64 0.13 10.17
C ALA A 81 -26.16 -0.71 8.99
N ASP A 82 -26.30 -0.09 7.81
CA ASP A 82 -26.78 -0.67 6.56
C ASP A 82 -25.66 -0.94 5.53
N ASP A 83 -24.40 -0.75 5.93
CA ASP A 83 -23.25 -1.17 5.13
C ASP A 83 -23.18 -2.69 5.11
N GLY A 84 -23.06 -3.29 3.92
CA GLY A 84 -22.56 -4.66 3.78
C GLY A 84 -21.02 -4.72 3.72
N PRO A 85 -20.42 -5.91 3.83
CA PRO A 85 -18.96 -6.07 3.80
C PRO A 85 -18.29 -5.51 2.55
N ALA A 86 -18.92 -5.68 1.39
CA ALA A 86 -18.41 -5.15 0.12
C ALA A 86 -18.52 -3.62 0.04
N ASP A 87 -19.53 -3.02 0.67
CA ASP A 87 -19.73 -1.56 0.67
C ASP A 87 -18.59 -0.84 1.38
N VAL A 88 -18.16 -1.40 2.52
CA VAL A 88 -17.02 -0.90 3.29
C VAL A 88 -15.74 -0.91 2.47
N LEU A 89 -15.46 -2.02 1.78
CA LEU A 89 -14.26 -2.16 0.94
C LEU A 89 -14.31 -1.23 -0.28
N LEU A 90 -15.48 -1.07 -0.91
CA LEU A 90 -15.67 -0.12 -2.02
C LEU A 90 -15.47 1.32 -1.59
N ARG A 91 -15.99 1.70 -0.41
CA ARG A 91 -15.80 3.04 0.16
C ARG A 91 -14.31 3.31 0.42
N ALA A 92 -13.63 2.37 1.10
CA ALA A 92 -12.20 2.47 1.36
C ALA A 92 -11.37 2.61 0.08
N LEU A 93 -11.70 1.84 -0.96
CA LEU A 93 -11.04 1.94 -2.26
C LEU A 93 -11.23 3.32 -2.90
N ARG A 94 -12.44 3.88 -2.83
CA ARG A 94 -12.73 5.22 -3.37
C ARG A 94 -11.97 6.31 -2.61
N GLU A 95 -11.88 6.21 -1.29
CA GLU A 95 -11.08 7.13 -0.47
C GLU A 95 -9.59 7.01 -0.78
N ALA A 96 -9.06 5.79 -0.85
CA ALA A 96 -7.67 5.54 -1.25
C ALA A 96 -7.34 6.08 -2.66
N ASN A 97 -8.30 6.03 -3.60
CA ASN A 97 -8.13 6.59 -4.95
C ASN A 97 -8.17 8.13 -4.97
N ARG A 98 -8.75 8.78 -3.96
CA ARG A 98 -8.78 10.25 -3.81
C ARG A 98 -7.53 10.78 -3.11
N ASP A 99 -7.01 10.08 -2.11
CA ASP A 99 -5.74 10.39 -1.44
C ASP A 99 -4.54 9.93 -2.29
N SER A 100 -4.35 10.61 -3.42
CA SER A 100 -3.42 10.28 -4.51
C SER A 100 -1.94 10.23 -4.14
N ASP A 101 -1.54 10.66 -2.95
CA ASP A 101 -0.13 10.76 -2.53
C ASP A 101 0.60 9.40 -2.53
N ASP A 102 -0.11 8.29 -2.38
CA ASP A 102 0.49 6.93 -2.37
C ASP A 102 0.86 6.42 -3.78
N MET A 103 0.33 7.04 -4.84
CA MET A 103 0.63 6.73 -6.25
C MET A 103 1.39 7.87 -6.96
N VAL A 104 1.31 9.09 -6.42
CA VAL A 104 1.87 10.30 -7.01
C VAL A 104 3.04 10.78 -6.15
N GLY A 105 4.25 10.71 -6.70
CA GLY A 105 5.44 11.21 -6.03
C GLY A 105 6.70 10.46 -6.42
N ARG A 106 7.85 11.06 -6.09
CA ARG A 106 9.20 10.54 -6.41
C ARG A 106 9.38 9.08 -5.95
N THR A 107 9.06 8.81 -4.69
CA THR A 107 9.15 7.46 -4.09
C THR A 107 8.20 6.46 -4.76
N ALA A 108 6.97 6.87 -5.07
CA ALA A 108 6.00 6.00 -5.73
C ALA A 108 6.45 5.63 -7.15
N ALA A 109 6.93 6.60 -7.93
CA ALA A 109 7.46 6.39 -9.28
C ALA A 109 8.68 5.45 -9.26
N LEU A 110 9.61 5.67 -8.34
CA LEU A 110 10.76 4.80 -8.12
C LEU A 110 10.33 3.37 -7.76
N ARG A 111 9.40 3.22 -6.80
CA ARG A 111 8.86 1.91 -6.40
C ARG A 111 8.22 1.18 -7.58
N MET A 112 7.40 1.87 -8.39
CA MET A 112 6.77 1.29 -9.57
C MET A 112 7.80 0.80 -10.60
N ARG A 113 8.86 1.59 -10.83
CA ARG A 113 9.98 1.17 -11.69
C ARG A 113 10.68 -0.07 -11.13
N LEU A 114 11.04 -0.06 -9.84
CA LEU A 114 11.79 -1.14 -9.21
C LEU A 114 10.98 -2.43 -9.04
N ILE A 115 9.66 -2.37 -8.87
CA ILE A 115 8.80 -3.57 -8.88
C ILE A 115 8.90 -4.30 -10.23
N ARG A 116 9.06 -3.58 -11.34
CA ARG A 116 9.21 -4.17 -12.68
C ARG A 116 10.60 -4.78 -12.89
N THR A 117 11.65 -4.14 -12.37
CA THR A 117 13.03 -4.48 -12.74
C THR A 117 13.79 -5.27 -11.66
N VAL A 118 13.38 -5.22 -10.40
CA VAL A 118 14.10 -5.82 -9.26
C VAL A 118 13.23 -6.88 -8.57
N PRO A 119 13.56 -8.19 -8.70
CA PRO A 119 12.77 -9.28 -8.10
C PRO A 119 12.62 -9.20 -6.58
N ALA A 120 13.67 -8.77 -5.85
CA ALA A 120 13.62 -8.63 -4.40
C ALA A 120 12.57 -7.59 -3.94
N VAL A 121 12.52 -6.46 -4.66
CA VAL A 121 11.52 -5.41 -4.43
C VAL A 121 10.12 -5.98 -4.71
N ARG A 122 9.90 -6.61 -5.87
CA ARG A 122 8.59 -7.24 -6.16
C ARG A 122 8.17 -8.25 -5.09
N GLY A 123 9.09 -9.11 -4.67
CA GLY A 123 8.85 -10.14 -3.65
C GLY A 123 8.42 -9.54 -2.32
N ARG A 124 9.12 -8.52 -1.81
CA ARG A 124 8.75 -7.86 -0.55
C ARG A 124 7.39 -7.19 -0.64
N GLY A 125 7.07 -6.54 -1.76
CA GLY A 125 5.75 -5.95 -1.98
C GLY A 125 4.61 -6.97 -1.91
N LEU A 126 4.79 -8.14 -2.54
CA LEU A 126 3.81 -9.23 -2.50
C LEU A 126 3.64 -9.81 -1.08
N GLN A 127 4.74 -9.93 -0.31
CA GLN A 127 4.67 -10.38 1.08
C GLN A 127 3.87 -9.40 1.94
N LEU A 128 4.18 -8.10 1.86
CA LEU A 128 3.45 -7.06 2.58
C LEU A 128 1.97 -7.02 2.21
N GLN A 129 1.66 -7.22 0.93
CA GLN A 129 0.28 -7.32 0.45
C GLN A 129 -0.46 -8.51 1.07
N LEU A 130 0.15 -9.69 1.13
CA LEU A 130 -0.46 -10.87 1.75
C LEU A 130 -0.72 -10.68 3.25
N ASP A 131 0.22 -10.06 3.96
CA ASP A 131 0.07 -9.76 5.39
C ASP A 131 -1.07 -8.76 5.63
N ALA A 132 -1.14 -7.71 4.81
CA ALA A 132 -2.22 -6.73 4.85
C ALA A 132 -3.59 -7.36 4.55
N GLN A 133 -3.68 -8.24 3.55
CA GLN A 133 -4.93 -8.95 3.24
C GLN A 133 -5.45 -9.76 4.43
N ARG A 134 -4.55 -10.45 5.15
CA ARG A 134 -4.92 -11.21 6.35
C ARG A 134 -5.38 -10.31 7.48
N GLU A 135 -4.73 -9.16 7.67
CA GLU A 135 -5.13 -8.20 8.68
C GLU A 135 -6.51 -7.61 8.41
N ILE A 136 -6.74 -7.15 7.17
CA ILE A 136 -8.02 -6.59 6.74
C ILE A 136 -9.12 -7.64 6.85
N ALA A 137 -8.86 -8.89 6.41
CA ALA A 137 -9.84 -9.97 6.49
C ALA A 137 -10.27 -10.27 7.94
N ARG A 138 -9.32 -10.27 8.89
CA ARG A 138 -9.63 -10.43 10.32
C ARG A 138 -10.55 -9.32 10.83
N HIS A 139 -10.28 -8.06 10.46
CA HIS A 139 -11.08 -6.92 10.90
C HIS A 139 -12.46 -6.92 10.23
N LEU A 140 -12.52 -7.30 8.96
CA LEU A 140 -13.77 -7.40 8.22
C LEU A 140 -14.66 -8.51 8.79
N HIS A 141 -14.13 -9.69 9.07
CA HIS A 141 -14.86 -10.77 9.72
C HIS A 141 -15.39 -10.32 11.09
N ALA A 142 -14.56 -9.68 11.92
CA ALA A 142 -14.98 -9.18 13.23
C ALA A 142 -16.10 -8.13 13.14
N ALA A 143 -16.12 -7.34 12.06
CA ALA A 143 -17.17 -6.36 11.82
C ALA A 143 -18.47 -6.98 11.30
N PHE A 144 -18.40 -8.12 10.60
CA PHE A 144 -19.52 -8.79 9.93
C PHE A 144 -19.62 -10.30 10.24
N PRO A 145 -19.67 -10.70 11.52
CA PRO A 145 -19.55 -12.11 11.91
C PRO A 145 -20.73 -12.98 11.47
N GLU A 146 -21.92 -12.39 11.26
CA GLU A 146 -23.11 -13.11 10.81
C GLU A 146 -23.20 -13.25 9.28
N GLU A 147 -22.41 -12.45 8.54
CA GLU A 147 -22.45 -12.42 7.07
C GLU A 147 -21.25 -13.12 6.42
N LEU A 148 -20.10 -13.10 7.10
CA LEU A 148 -18.85 -13.68 6.61
C LEU A 148 -18.19 -14.51 7.70
N ASP A 149 -17.82 -15.75 7.38
CA ASP A 149 -16.81 -16.48 8.13
C ASP A 149 -15.39 -15.97 7.77
N GLU A 150 -14.38 -16.48 8.47
CA GLU A 150 -12.98 -16.06 8.24
C GLU A 150 -12.53 -16.30 6.78
N VAL A 151 -12.97 -17.39 6.16
CA VAL A 151 -12.63 -17.76 4.78
C VAL A 151 -13.31 -16.83 3.79
N GLY A 152 -14.60 -16.54 3.99
CA GLY A 152 -15.38 -15.61 3.17
C GLY A 152 -14.81 -14.19 3.23
N ALA A 153 -14.44 -13.71 4.41
CA ALA A 153 -13.78 -12.41 4.56
C ALA A 153 -12.43 -12.37 3.83
N ALA A 154 -11.60 -13.41 3.96
CA ALA A 154 -10.33 -13.50 3.25
C ALA A 154 -10.51 -13.56 1.72
N ALA A 155 -11.49 -14.31 1.23
CA ALA A 155 -11.81 -14.41 -0.19
C ALA A 155 -12.30 -13.08 -0.76
N LEU A 156 -13.17 -12.38 -0.02
CA LEU A 156 -13.69 -11.07 -0.41
C LEU A 156 -12.55 -10.05 -0.53
N VAL A 157 -11.72 -9.91 0.51
CA VAL A 157 -10.53 -9.04 0.49
C VAL A 157 -9.57 -9.45 -0.64
N GLY A 158 -9.40 -10.76 -0.85
CA GLY A 158 -8.66 -11.36 -1.96
C GLY A 158 -9.11 -10.86 -3.32
N ALA A 159 -10.41 -10.88 -3.58
CA ALA A 159 -11.00 -10.44 -4.84
C ALA A 159 -10.77 -8.94 -5.11
N PHE A 160 -10.99 -8.09 -4.11
CA PHE A 160 -10.73 -6.65 -4.22
C PHE A 160 -9.27 -6.34 -4.52
N VAL A 161 -8.36 -6.92 -3.74
CA VAL A 161 -6.91 -6.71 -3.93
C VAL A 161 -6.44 -7.28 -5.26
N GLY A 162 -6.99 -8.42 -5.67
CA GLY A 162 -6.72 -9.04 -6.97
C GLY A 162 -7.13 -8.16 -8.14
N ALA A 163 -8.32 -7.55 -8.10
CA ALA A 163 -8.79 -6.63 -9.13
C ALA A 163 -7.84 -5.44 -9.33
N ILE A 164 -7.39 -4.84 -8.22
CA ILE A 164 -6.45 -3.71 -8.24
C ILE A 164 -5.08 -4.14 -8.75
N THR A 165 -4.57 -5.27 -8.23
CA THR A 165 -3.21 -5.76 -8.56
C THR A 165 -3.12 -6.21 -10.01
N GLY A 166 -4.13 -6.91 -10.52
CA GLY A 166 -4.17 -7.35 -11.91
C GLY A 166 -4.19 -6.17 -12.89
N ALA A 167 -5.02 -5.15 -12.61
CA ALA A 167 -5.03 -3.92 -13.39
C ALA A 167 -3.66 -3.22 -13.32
N LEU A 168 -3.09 -3.07 -12.12
CA LEU A 168 -1.80 -2.40 -11.93
C LEU A 168 -0.65 -3.12 -12.66
N GLN A 169 -0.61 -4.46 -12.65
CA GLN A 169 0.45 -5.21 -13.32
C GLN A 169 0.47 -4.96 -14.83
N VAL A 170 -0.68 -5.04 -15.49
CA VAL A 170 -0.80 -4.79 -16.94
C VAL A 170 -0.49 -3.32 -17.25
N LEU A 171 -1.05 -2.40 -16.45
CA LEU A 171 -0.81 -0.98 -16.67
C LEU A 171 0.65 -0.62 -16.45
N LEU A 172 1.35 -1.26 -15.52
CA LEU A 172 2.79 -1.07 -15.35
C LEU A 172 3.60 -1.62 -16.51
N GLU A 173 3.16 -2.67 -17.20
CA GLU A 173 3.84 -3.16 -18.41
C GLU A 173 3.67 -2.19 -19.60
N GLU A 174 2.51 -1.55 -19.70
CA GLU A 174 2.15 -0.61 -20.78
C GLU A 174 2.56 0.84 -20.50
N ALA A 175 2.69 1.21 -19.23
CA ALA A 175 2.96 2.58 -18.81
C ALA A 175 4.42 2.97 -19.09
N GLY A 176 4.56 3.96 -19.97
CA GLY A 176 5.66 4.92 -19.88
C GLY A 176 5.54 5.77 -18.60
N ASP A 177 6.12 6.97 -18.59
CA ASP A 177 6.18 7.82 -17.38
C ASP A 177 4.86 8.56 -17.02
N ASP A 178 3.71 8.21 -17.62
CA ASP A 178 2.42 8.87 -17.34
C ASP A 178 1.62 8.14 -16.24
N LEU A 179 1.86 8.56 -15.00
CA LEU A 179 1.20 8.05 -13.80
C LEU A 179 -0.29 8.43 -13.72
N ASP A 180 -0.71 9.55 -14.32
CA ASP A 180 -2.10 10.02 -14.28
C ASP A 180 -2.99 9.15 -15.16
N THR A 181 -2.52 8.81 -16.37
CA THR A 181 -3.21 7.86 -17.24
C THR A 181 -3.26 6.46 -16.61
N THR A 182 -2.17 6.03 -15.99
CA THR A 182 -2.12 4.76 -15.24
C THR A 182 -3.18 4.73 -14.13
N ARG A 183 -3.27 5.79 -13.33
CA ARG A 183 -4.26 5.93 -12.26
C ARG A 183 -5.69 5.85 -12.80
N ARG A 184 -6.01 6.62 -13.84
CA ARG A 184 -7.36 6.65 -14.43
C ARG A 184 -7.77 5.27 -14.93
N ARG A 185 -6.90 4.60 -15.70
CA ARG A 185 -7.19 3.25 -16.24
C ARG A 185 -7.33 2.21 -15.13
N MET A 186 -6.56 2.34 -14.03
CA MET A 186 -6.69 1.46 -12.87
C MET A 186 -8.05 1.61 -12.19
N THR A 187 -8.52 2.85 -12.00
CA THR A 187 -9.86 3.12 -11.45
C THR A 187 -10.95 2.53 -12.34
N GLU A 188 -10.91 2.82 -13.65
CA GLU A 188 -11.90 2.30 -14.63
C GLU A 188 -11.94 0.76 -14.65
N ALA A 189 -10.76 0.11 -14.61
CA ALA A 189 -10.66 -1.35 -14.60
C ALA A 189 -11.21 -1.96 -13.30
N THR A 190 -10.91 -1.34 -12.15
CA THR A 190 -11.38 -1.81 -10.85
C THR A 190 -12.88 -1.63 -10.71
N ASP A 191 -13.43 -0.49 -11.18
CA ASP A 191 -14.87 -0.25 -11.22
C ASP A 191 -15.58 -1.26 -12.14
N THR A 192 -14.97 -1.64 -13.25
CA THR A 192 -15.53 -2.68 -14.14
C THR A 192 -15.55 -4.04 -13.45
N ALA A 193 -14.45 -4.45 -12.82
CA ALA A 193 -14.32 -5.75 -12.16
C ALA A 193 -15.25 -5.88 -10.93
N LEU A 194 -15.42 -4.81 -10.17
CA LEU A 194 -16.27 -4.76 -8.97
C LEU A 194 -17.71 -4.29 -9.27
N GLY A 195 -18.00 -3.95 -10.53
CA GLY A 195 -19.29 -3.43 -11.00
C GLY A 195 -20.52 -4.29 -10.65
N PRO A 196 -20.45 -5.64 -10.64
CA PRO A 196 -21.57 -6.46 -10.16
C PRO A 196 -21.95 -6.19 -8.70
N TRP A 197 -20.99 -5.91 -7.83
CA TRP A 197 -21.26 -5.55 -6.42
C TRP A 197 -21.73 -4.10 -6.27
N MET A 198 -21.27 -3.19 -7.13
CA MET A 198 -21.75 -1.81 -7.12
C MET A 198 -23.19 -1.65 -7.63
N ARG A 199 -23.62 -2.48 -8.59
CA ARG A 199 -24.97 -2.40 -9.20
C ARG A 199 -26.06 -3.11 -8.41
N ALA A 200 -25.70 -4.09 -7.56
CA ALA A 200 -26.66 -4.85 -6.76
C ALA A 200 -27.43 -4.01 -5.72
N ARG A 201 -27.12 -2.71 -5.57
CA ARG A 201 -27.79 -1.75 -4.68
C ARG A 201 -28.65 -0.69 -5.39
N GLU A 202 -28.65 -0.64 -6.73
CA GLU A 202 -29.48 0.30 -7.50
C GLU A 202 -30.86 -0.28 -7.91
N SER A 203 -31.14 -1.53 -7.51
CA SER A 203 -32.41 -2.25 -7.76
C SER A 203 -33.01 -2.75 -6.46
#